data_AF-A0A1Q3BM73-F1
#
_entry.id   AF-A0A1Q3BM73-F1
#
_cell.length_a   1.000
_cell.length_b   1.000
_cell.length_c   1.000
_cell.angle_alpha   90.00
_cell.angle_beta   90.00
_cell.angle_gamma   90.00
#
_symmetry.space_group_name_H-M   'P 1'
#
loop_
_entity.id
_entity.type
_entity.pdbx_description
1 polymer ?
#
loop_
_entity_poly.entity_id
_entity_poly.type
_entity_poly.pdbx_seq_one_letter_code
_entity_poly.pdbx_strand_id
1 'polypeptide(L)'
;MTAYNDIYHEDLVKRLESEISGDLEKAVYYWTMDPADRQAVLAHVAIKKAEPDYHVIVEIACVLSPEELLAVRRAYHLCYKRSLEEKAAVTSGDIHKAWLLWALVSSFRYNGIEVKARLADKESEILHNAIKDKALNHEEAIRILTTRKLELIATFNSYKD
;
A
#
# COMPACT_ATOMS: atom_id res chain seq x y z
N MET A 1 -12.57 -13.84 18.04
CA MET A 1 -14.02 -13.51 17.98
C MET A 1 -14.93 -14.69 18.34
N THR A 2 -14.46 -15.93 18.37
CA THR A 2 -15.27 -17.10 18.70
C THR A 2 -15.76 -17.11 20.15
N ALA A 3 -14.88 -16.79 21.12
CA ALA A 3 -15.24 -16.85 22.55
C ALA A 3 -16.46 -16.00 22.96
N TYR A 4 -16.66 -14.82 22.36
CA TYR A 4 -17.84 -13.98 22.66
C TYR A 4 -19.12 -14.64 22.14
N ASN A 5 -19.08 -15.13 20.89
CA ASN A 5 -20.20 -15.86 20.30
C ASN A 5 -20.50 -17.18 21.04
N ASP A 6 -19.48 -17.85 21.57
CA ASP A 6 -19.67 -19.10 22.32
C ASP A 6 -20.36 -18.88 23.67
N ILE A 7 -20.14 -17.73 24.31
CA ILE A 7 -20.72 -17.40 25.63
C ILE A 7 -22.10 -16.72 25.49
N TYR A 8 -22.23 -15.78 24.56
CA TYR A 8 -23.40 -14.91 24.44
C TYR A 8 -24.30 -15.25 23.25
N HIS A 9 -23.87 -16.15 22.36
CA HIS A 9 -24.59 -16.51 21.12
C HIS A 9 -24.91 -15.31 20.22
N GLU A 10 -24.04 -14.30 20.28
CA GLU A 10 -24.15 -13.04 19.54
C GLU A 10 -22.84 -12.73 18.80
N ASP A 11 -22.97 -12.02 17.68
CA ASP A 11 -21.82 -11.48 16.96
C ASP A 11 -21.33 -10.20 17.64
N LEU A 12 -20.07 -10.22 18.10
CA LEU A 12 -19.47 -9.09 18.81
C LEU A 12 -19.45 -7.82 17.97
N VAL A 13 -19.18 -7.93 16.67
CA VAL A 13 -19.09 -6.77 15.77
C VAL A 13 -20.47 -6.13 15.64
N LYS A 14 -21.51 -6.93 15.39
CA LYS A 14 -22.90 -6.43 15.32
C LYS A 14 -23.36 -5.80 16.63
N ARG A 15 -22.96 -6.36 17.77
CA ARG A 15 -23.31 -5.77 19.07
C ARG A 15 -22.68 -4.40 19.24
N LEU A 16 -21.41 -4.25 18.86
CA LEU A 16 -20.71 -2.97 18.90
C LEU A 16 -21.37 -1.95 17.96
N GLU A 17 -21.68 -2.33 16.71
CA GLU A 17 -22.39 -1.48 15.74
C GLU A 17 -23.74 -0.94 16.29
N SER A 18 -24.40 -1.67 17.20
CA SER A 18 -25.65 -1.21 17.84
C SER A 18 -25.46 -0.22 18.99
N GLU A 19 -24.27 -0.15 19.59
CA GLU A 19 -23.98 0.59 20.83
C GLU A 19 -23.09 1.82 20.61
N ILE A 20 -22.21 1.77 19.61
CA ILE A 20 -21.31 2.88 19.25
C ILE A 20 -21.65 3.40 17.86
N SER A 21 -21.39 4.69 17.62
CA SER A 21 -21.68 5.33 16.33
C SER A 21 -20.58 6.30 15.92
N GLY A 22 -20.58 6.67 14.64
CA GLY A 22 -19.69 7.71 14.10
C GLY A 22 -18.25 7.23 13.99
N ASP A 23 -17.29 8.07 14.38
CA ASP A 23 -15.87 7.77 14.21
C ASP A 23 -15.35 6.70 15.18
N LEU A 24 -15.96 6.59 16.36
CA LEU A 24 -15.63 5.55 17.33
C LEU A 24 -15.99 4.16 16.79
N GLU A 25 -17.17 4.04 16.19
CA GLU A 25 -17.63 2.80 15.53
C GLU A 25 -16.65 2.35 14.46
N LYS A 26 -16.26 3.25 13.55
CA LYS A 26 -15.28 2.94 12.50
C LYS A 26 -13.93 2.51 13.06
N ALA A 27 -13.43 3.21 14.08
CA ALA A 27 -12.15 2.89 14.71
C ALA A 27 -12.17 1.49 15.33
N VAL A 28 -13.22 1.16 16.09
CA VAL A 28 -13.37 -0.16 16.71
C VAL A 28 -13.55 -1.25 15.64
N TYR A 29 -14.37 -1.00 14.62
CA TYR A 29 -14.56 -1.92 13.51
C TYR A 29 -13.22 -2.27 12.84
N TYR A 30 -12.45 -1.26 12.41
CA TYR A 30 -11.13 -1.51 11.82
C TYR A 30 -10.17 -2.19 12.79
N TRP A 31 -10.21 -1.84 14.08
CA TRP A 31 -9.33 -2.44 15.09
C TRP A 31 -9.58 -3.94 15.29
N THR A 32 -10.85 -4.36 15.23
CA THR A 32 -11.25 -5.77 15.44
C THR A 32 -10.94 -6.68 14.25
N MET A 33 -10.76 -6.13 13.05
CA MET A 33 -10.42 -6.90 11.85
C MET A 33 -9.01 -7.49 11.91
N ASP A 34 -8.84 -8.64 11.24
CA ASP A 34 -7.52 -9.14 10.88
C ASP A 34 -6.73 -8.03 10.16
N PRO A 35 -5.43 -7.84 10.45
CA PRO A 35 -4.63 -6.79 9.84
C PRO A 35 -4.67 -6.80 8.30
N ALA A 36 -4.65 -7.97 7.65
CA ALA A 36 -4.66 -8.04 6.19
C ALA A 36 -6.03 -7.63 5.61
N ASP A 37 -7.11 -8.09 6.23
CA ASP A 37 -8.48 -7.75 5.86
C ASP A 37 -8.75 -6.25 6.02
N ARG A 38 -8.30 -5.68 7.15
CA ARG A 38 -8.40 -4.25 7.44
C ARG A 38 -7.76 -3.40 6.33
N GLN A 39 -6.53 -3.73 5.96
CA GLN A 39 -5.82 -3.00 4.91
C GLN A 39 -6.48 -3.19 3.54
N ALA A 40 -7.01 -4.38 3.25
CA ALA A 40 -7.77 -4.62 2.03
C ALA A 40 -9.04 -3.76 1.97
N VAL A 41 -9.76 -3.63 3.09
CA VAL A 41 -10.94 -2.76 3.20
C VAL A 41 -10.55 -1.29 3.03
N LEU A 42 -9.49 -0.83 3.69
CA LEU A 42 -9.00 0.55 3.56
C LEU A 42 -8.62 0.88 2.11
N ALA A 43 -7.89 -0.02 1.44
CA ALA A 43 -7.55 0.12 0.02
C ALA A 43 -8.81 0.18 -0.87
N HIS A 44 -9.80 -0.67 -0.60
CA HIS A 44 -11.05 -0.69 -1.36
C HIS A 44 -11.85 0.61 -1.21
N VAL A 45 -11.97 1.11 0.02
CA VAL A 45 -12.66 2.37 0.33
C VAL A 45 -11.93 3.52 -0.35
N ALA A 46 -10.60 3.58 -0.26
CA ALA A 46 -9.78 4.61 -0.89
C ALA A 46 -9.95 4.67 -2.41
N ILE A 47 -10.00 3.50 -3.09
CA ILE A 47 -10.18 3.41 -4.54
C ILE A 47 -11.61 3.78 -4.99
N LYS A 48 -12.62 3.51 -4.15
CA LYS A 48 -14.04 3.73 -4.51
C LYS A 48 -14.54 5.16 -4.31
N LYS A 49 -13.77 6.04 -3.66
CA LYS A 49 -14.15 7.45 -3.50
C LYS A 49 -14.32 8.10 -4.89
N ALA A 50 -15.19 9.12 -4.97
CA ALA A 50 -15.38 9.91 -6.19
C ALA A 50 -14.06 10.52 -6.66
N GLU A 51 -13.27 11.01 -5.71
CA GLU A 51 -11.85 11.33 -5.87
C GLU A 51 -11.04 10.27 -5.10
N PRO A 52 -10.34 9.36 -5.80
CA PRO A 52 -9.60 8.29 -5.13
C PRO A 52 -8.50 8.82 -4.22
N ASP A 53 -8.38 8.20 -3.05
CA ASP A 53 -7.39 8.59 -2.05
C ASP A 53 -6.08 7.83 -2.27
N TYR A 54 -5.23 8.39 -3.13
CA TYR A 54 -3.96 7.78 -3.50
C TYR A 54 -2.99 7.66 -2.33
N HIS A 55 -3.10 8.52 -1.32
CA HIS A 55 -2.21 8.49 -0.16
C HIS A 55 -2.37 7.20 0.63
N VAL A 56 -3.60 6.73 0.84
CA VAL A 56 -3.86 5.44 1.51
C VAL A 56 -3.24 4.28 0.74
N ILE A 57 -3.32 4.28 -0.60
CA ILE A 57 -2.75 3.21 -1.43
C ILE A 57 -1.22 3.22 -1.37
N VAL A 58 -0.61 4.41 -1.44
CA VAL A 58 0.84 4.58 -1.33
C VAL A 58 1.32 4.17 0.06
N GLU A 59 0.61 4.54 1.12
CA GLU A 59 0.95 4.19 2.50
C GLU A 59 0.95 2.67 2.69
N ILE A 60 -0.13 1.99 2.29
CA ILE A 60 -0.24 0.53 2.36
C ILE A 60 0.92 -0.15 1.61
N ALA A 61 1.28 0.34 0.43
CA ALA A 61 2.33 -0.27 -0.39
C ALA A 61 3.77 0.02 0.10
N CYS A 62 3.98 1.11 0.84
CA CYS A 62 5.31 1.55 1.26
C CYS A 62 5.65 1.21 2.72
N VAL A 63 4.64 1.14 3.60
CA VAL A 63 4.84 0.90 5.04
C VAL A 63 4.91 -0.59 5.36
N LEU A 64 4.09 -1.40 4.68
CA LEU A 64 4.00 -2.84 4.96
C LEU A 64 5.27 -3.58 4.54
N SER A 65 5.59 -4.64 5.27
CA SER A 65 6.57 -5.63 4.82
C SER A 65 6.09 -6.33 3.54
N PRO A 66 7.00 -6.93 2.75
CA PRO A 66 6.64 -7.67 1.54
C PRO A 66 5.61 -8.78 1.82
N GLU A 67 5.75 -9.48 2.94
CA GLU A 67 4.87 -10.55 3.38
C GLU A 67 3.49 -10.01 3.79
N GLU A 68 3.43 -8.89 4.50
CA GLU A 68 2.18 -8.23 4.86
C GLU A 68 1.45 -7.71 3.61
N LEU A 69 2.14 -7.04 2.69
CA LEU A 69 1.54 -6.56 1.44
C LEU A 69 0.99 -7.72 0.60
N LEU A 70 1.70 -8.86 0.57
CA LEU A 70 1.20 -10.09 -0.06
C LEU A 70 -0.07 -10.61 0.63
N ALA A 71 -0.13 -10.58 1.97
CA ALA A 71 -1.33 -10.95 2.71
C ALA A 71 -2.51 -10.02 2.39
N VAL A 72 -2.27 -8.71 2.29
CA VAL A 72 -3.29 -7.72 1.89
C VAL A 72 -3.83 -8.01 0.49
N ARG A 73 -2.95 -8.30 -0.48
CA ARG A 73 -3.37 -8.67 -1.85
C ARG A 73 -4.26 -9.91 -1.87
N ARG A 74 -3.92 -10.92 -1.05
CA ARG A 74 -4.73 -12.14 -0.90
C ARG A 74 -6.09 -11.84 -0.26
N ALA A 75 -6.10 -11.09 0.85
CA ALA A 75 -7.33 -10.65 1.52
C ALA A 75 -8.24 -9.86 0.57
N TYR A 76 -7.67 -8.90 -0.18
CA TYR A 76 -8.41 -8.12 -1.17
C TYR A 76 -9.06 -9.00 -2.24
N HIS A 77 -8.32 -9.98 -2.76
CA HIS A 77 -8.86 -10.93 -3.74
C HIS A 77 -10.00 -11.78 -3.15
N LEU A 78 -9.87 -12.23 -1.90
CA LEU A 78 -10.89 -13.02 -1.21
C LEU A 78 -12.17 -12.21 -0.98
N CYS A 79 -12.05 -10.98 -0.48
CA CYS A 79 -13.17 -10.10 -0.15
C CYS A 79 -13.89 -9.55 -1.39
N TYR A 80 -13.16 -9.17 -2.44
CA TYR A 80 -13.71 -8.40 -3.57
C TYR A 80 -13.70 -9.14 -4.91
N LYS A 81 -13.19 -10.37 -4.95
CA LYS A 81 -13.11 -11.22 -6.16
C LYS A 81 -12.42 -10.52 -7.34
N ARG A 82 -11.47 -9.62 -7.03
CA ARG A 82 -10.68 -8.83 -7.98
C ARG A 82 -9.30 -8.60 -7.42
N SER A 83 -8.33 -8.33 -8.30
CA SER A 83 -6.98 -7.97 -7.86
C SER A 83 -6.92 -6.51 -7.39
N LEU A 84 -6.08 -6.24 -6.38
CA LEU A 84 -5.80 -4.87 -5.92
C LEU A 84 -5.03 -4.10 -7.00
N GLU A 85 -4.10 -4.79 -7.66
CA GLU A 85 -3.27 -4.31 -8.75
C GLU A 85 -4.11 -3.84 -9.93
N GLU A 86 -5.06 -4.66 -10.39
CA GLU A 86 -6.01 -4.30 -11.45
C GLU A 86 -6.80 -3.05 -11.08
N LYS A 87 -7.26 -2.97 -9.83
CA LYS A 87 -8.02 -1.82 -9.36
C LYS A 87 -7.17 -0.56 -9.31
N ALA A 88 -5.96 -0.64 -8.77
CA ALA A 88 -5.03 0.48 -8.71
C ALA A 88 -4.69 1.03 -10.11
N ALA A 89 -4.49 0.15 -11.10
CA ALA A 89 -4.18 0.53 -12.48
C ALA A 89 -5.32 1.31 -13.18
N VAL A 90 -6.57 1.13 -12.77
CA VAL A 90 -7.72 1.81 -13.40
C VAL A 90 -8.17 3.05 -12.61
N THR A 91 -7.61 3.27 -11.42
CA THR A 91 -8.10 4.29 -10.48
C THR A 91 -7.75 5.72 -10.91
N SER A 92 -6.62 5.94 -11.59
CA SER A 92 -6.08 7.31 -11.71
C SER A 92 -6.56 8.11 -12.92
N GLY A 93 -7.10 7.50 -13.97
CA GLY A 93 -7.37 8.15 -15.27
C GLY A 93 -6.13 8.66 -16.03
N ASP A 94 -5.07 9.02 -15.29
CA ASP A 94 -3.71 9.32 -15.73
C ASP A 94 -2.87 8.03 -15.75
N ILE A 95 -2.37 7.69 -16.94
CA ILE A 95 -1.62 6.46 -17.18
C ILE A 95 -0.32 6.39 -16.36
N HIS A 96 0.31 7.53 -16.07
CA HIS A 96 1.58 7.57 -15.36
C HIS A 96 1.38 7.28 -13.86
N LYS A 97 0.36 7.90 -13.27
CA LYS A 97 -0.04 7.63 -11.89
C LYS A 97 -0.58 6.22 -11.72
N ALA A 98 -1.38 5.74 -12.67
CA ALA A 98 -1.87 4.36 -12.70
C ALA A 98 -0.72 3.36 -12.68
N TRP A 99 0.32 3.59 -13.49
CA TRP A 99 1.48 2.71 -13.55
C TRP A 99 2.30 2.72 -12.25
N LEU A 100 2.53 3.89 -11.66
CA LEU A 100 3.20 4.00 -10.36
C LEU A 100 2.43 3.26 -9.26
N LEU A 101 1.12 3.48 -9.16
CA LEU A 101 0.28 2.82 -8.16
C LEU A 101 0.27 1.32 -8.35
N TRP A 102 0.11 0.85 -9.59
CA TRP A 102 0.20 -0.57 -9.94
C TRP A 102 1.55 -1.17 -9.54
N ALA A 103 2.66 -0.51 -9.85
CA ALA A 103 4.00 -0.98 -9.53
C ALA A 103 4.24 -1.05 -8.01
N LEU A 104 3.70 -0.08 -7.25
CA LEU A 104 3.79 -0.06 -5.78
C LEU A 104 3.04 -1.24 -5.16
N VAL A 105 1.76 -1.42 -5.50
CA VAL A 105 0.92 -2.48 -4.90
C VAL A 105 1.31 -3.89 -5.37
N SER A 106 1.95 -4.00 -6.55
CA SER A 106 2.44 -5.28 -7.08
C SER A 106 3.78 -5.72 -6.48
N SER A 107 4.47 -4.81 -5.78
CA SER A 107 5.84 -5.04 -5.32
C SER A 107 5.94 -6.16 -4.30
N PHE A 108 7.05 -6.89 -4.36
CA PHE A 108 7.50 -7.82 -3.31
C PHE A 108 8.99 -7.53 -3.08
N ARG A 109 9.25 -6.46 -2.32
CA ARG A 109 10.57 -5.85 -2.21
C ARG A 109 11.52 -6.75 -1.44
N TYR A 110 12.79 -6.77 -1.83
CA TYR A 110 13.81 -7.47 -1.07
C TYR A 110 13.99 -6.81 0.30
N ASN A 111 13.92 -7.60 1.38
CA ASN A 111 14.00 -7.14 2.77
C ASN A 111 15.36 -7.43 3.43
N GLY A 112 16.40 -7.73 2.66
CA GLY A 112 17.75 -7.92 3.19
C GLY A 112 18.49 -6.61 3.41
N ILE A 113 19.59 -6.70 4.17
CA ILE A 113 20.39 -5.56 4.65
C ILE A 113 21.53 -5.16 3.69
N GLU A 114 21.70 -5.86 2.58
CA GLU A 114 22.76 -5.56 1.62
C GLU A 114 22.48 -4.23 0.90
N VAL A 115 23.46 -3.32 0.94
CA VAL A 115 23.40 -2.02 0.28
C VAL A 115 24.61 -1.86 -0.62
N LYS A 116 24.38 -1.64 -1.91
CA LYS A 116 25.43 -1.46 -2.91
C LYS A 116 25.65 0.03 -3.19
N ALA A 117 26.68 0.62 -2.59
CA ALA A 117 26.99 2.05 -2.73
C ALA A 117 27.09 2.51 -4.20
N ARG A 118 27.84 1.79 -5.04
CA ARG A 118 27.97 2.12 -6.47
C ARG A 118 26.65 2.07 -7.25
N LEU A 119 25.69 1.27 -6.80
CA LEU A 119 24.36 1.23 -7.40
C LEU A 119 23.54 2.44 -6.94
N ALA A 120 23.60 2.77 -5.64
CA ALA A 120 22.95 3.93 -5.06
C ALA A 120 23.37 5.24 -5.76
N ASP A 121 24.65 5.41 -6.07
CA ASP A 121 25.15 6.60 -6.79
C ASP A 121 24.56 6.72 -8.19
N LYS A 122 24.49 5.61 -8.93
CA LYS A 122 23.88 5.58 -10.27
C LYS A 122 22.38 5.82 -10.23
N GLU A 123 21.69 5.17 -9.29
CA GLU A 123 20.25 5.34 -9.13
C GLU A 123 19.90 6.77 -8.68
N SER A 124 20.78 7.41 -7.88
CA SER A 124 20.66 8.81 -7.48
C SER A 124 20.72 9.75 -8.69
N GLU A 125 21.70 9.57 -9.57
CA GLU A 125 21.84 10.35 -10.80
C GLU A 125 20.60 10.19 -11.72
N ILE A 126 20.08 8.97 -11.84
CA ILE A 126 18.84 8.70 -12.60
C ILE A 126 17.66 9.49 -12.01
N LEU A 127 17.46 9.44 -10.69
CA LEU A 127 16.40 10.20 -10.04
C LEU A 127 16.59 11.71 -10.23
N HIS A 128 17.84 12.20 -10.19
CA HIS A 128 18.15 13.61 -10.36
C HIS A 128 17.77 14.10 -11.75
N ASN A 129 18.19 13.37 -12.78
CA ASN A 129 17.88 13.70 -14.17
C ASN A 129 16.37 13.62 -14.44
N ALA A 130 15.69 12.58 -13.94
CA ALA A 130 14.24 12.45 -14.08
C ALA A 130 13.47 13.65 -13.47
N ILE A 131 13.90 14.13 -12.30
CA ILE A 131 13.29 15.30 -11.64
C ILE A 131 13.61 16.59 -12.41
N LYS A 132 14.87 16.78 -12.82
CA LYS A 132 15.32 17.95 -13.57
C LYS A 132 14.56 18.13 -14.88
N ASP A 133 14.33 17.02 -15.59
CA ASP A 133 13.64 16.99 -16.87
C ASP A 133 12.10 16.95 -16.72
N LYS A 134 11.59 16.95 -15.48
CA LYS A 134 10.16 16.79 -15.15
C LYS A 134 9.55 15.52 -15.74
N ALA A 135 10.38 14.49 -15.95
CA ALA A 135 9.97 13.17 -16.42
C ALA A 135 9.43 12.35 -15.25
N LEU A 136 8.28 12.75 -14.69
CA LEU A 136 7.66 12.11 -13.53
C LEU A 136 7.22 10.65 -13.79
N ASN A 137 7.20 10.25 -15.05
CA ASN A 137 6.89 8.93 -15.56
C ASN A 137 8.13 8.15 -16.02
N HIS A 138 9.34 8.61 -15.67
CA HIS A 138 10.58 7.94 -16.07
C HIS A 138 10.59 6.50 -15.53
N GLU A 139 10.68 5.53 -16.44
CA GLU A 139 10.58 4.10 -16.13
C GLU A 139 11.54 3.67 -15.03
N GLU A 140 12.82 4.07 -15.15
CA GLU A 140 13.81 3.74 -14.13
C GLU A 140 13.53 4.41 -12.78
N ALA A 141 12.96 5.62 -12.75
CA ALA A 141 12.61 6.27 -11.49
C ALA A 141 11.49 5.49 -10.78
N ILE A 142 10.47 5.05 -11.52
CA ILE A 142 9.40 4.20 -10.99
C ILE A 142 9.96 2.86 -10.53
N ARG A 143 10.84 2.23 -11.31
CA ARG A 143 11.51 0.98 -10.93
C ARG A 143 12.29 1.13 -9.63
N ILE A 144 13.07 2.20 -9.47
CA ILE A 144 13.84 2.47 -8.25
C ILE A 144 12.89 2.62 -7.04
N LEU A 145 11.86 3.47 -7.15
CA LEU A 145 10.93 3.75 -6.05
C LEU A 145 10.07 2.55 -5.63
N THR A 146 9.77 1.63 -6.55
CA THR A 146 8.86 0.51 -6.31
C THR A 146 9.56 -0.81 -5.97
N THR A 147 10.83 -0.99 -6.36
CA THR A 147 11.55 -2.25 -6.14
C THR A 147 12.57 -2.20 -5.01
N ARG A 148 13.04 -1.00 -4.62
CA ARG A 148 14.05 -0.81 -3.55
C ARG A 148 13.38 -0.60 -2.19
N LYS A 149 14.06 -1.04 -1.12
CA LYS A 149 13.65 -0.77 0.28
C LYS A 149 14.79 -0.11 1.06
N LEU A 150 15.75 -0.87 1.60
CA LEU A 150 16.89 -0.29 2.31
C LEU A 150 17.87 0.42 1.37
N GLU A 151 18.09 -0.11 0.17
CA GLU A 151 18.91 0.55 -0.86
C GLU A 151 18.38 1.95 -1.21
N LEU A 152 17.07 2.18 -1.11
CA LEU A 152 16.46 3.48 -1.42
C LEU A 152 16.95 4.59 -0.47
N ILE A 153 17.20 4.25 0.80
CA ILE A 153 17.77 5.19 1.77
C ILE A 153 19.18 5.60 1.35
N ALA A 154 20.00 4.65 0.90
CA ALA A 154 21.34 4.95 0.41
C ALA A 154 21.32 5.80 -0.85
N THR A 155 20.41 5.50 -1.79
CA THR A 155 20.17 6.31 -2.98
C THR A 155 19.79 7.74 -2.61
N PHE A 156 18.90 7.93 -1.63
CA PHE A 156 18.50 9.28 -1.18
C PHE A 156 19.62 10.02 -0.43
N ASN A 157 20.49 9.33 0.30
CA ASN A 157 21.66 9.94 0.90
C ASN A 157 22.63 10.44 -0.19
N SER A 158 22.94 9.58 -1.17
CA SER A 158 23.78 9.93 -2.33
C SER A 158 23.17 11.03 -3.21
N TYR A 159 21.84 11.20 -3.19
CA TYR A 159 21.15 12.30 -3.88
C TYR A 159 21.35 13.66 -3.20
N LYS A 160 21.52 13.66 -1.88
CA LYS A 160 21.65 14.87 -1.07
C LYS A 160 23.08 15.42 -1.07
N ASP A 161 24.05 14.51 -1.15
CA ASP A 161 25.48 14.80 -1.16
C ASP A 161 25.91 15.48 -2.47
#